data_AF-A0A172UF91-F1
#
_entry.id   AF-A0A172UF91-F1
#
_cell.length_a   1.000
_cell.length_b   1.000
_cell.length_c   1.000
_cell.angle_alpha   90.00
_cell.angle_beta   90.00
_cell.angle_gamma   90.00
#
_symmetry.space_group_name_H-M   'P 1'
#
loop_
_entity.id
_entity.type
_entity.pdbx_description
1 polymer ?
#
loop_
_entity_poly.entity_id
_entity_poly.type
_entity_poly.pdbx_seq_one_letter_code
_entity_poly.pdbx_strand_id
1 'polypeptide(L)'
;MTLTAYTREHHFYVAIAKHVFLHADKGIVFVNDPIRLKDAEKFDLKPLVLYGLTVPGTQIEWQTFSLLDEPRSLSGVLLEGWEKASGLRGYPDKLKINRHIANACPQLQKSLDHIGGISLEIADGRDKQFSASLRVAQQRGLELGWYNRDGHVINDVKELNDHALNIHNGHVNGRRWEWIGNNAVKEQASKWMALPFKTRNTVLSPSKLDWVSGSWLSSWETTVPQNQKMHFWRHETKPGCYWLLSGEDENIDDITDEDWDRRCALKAKILVDCWPNKPGDIAKAIGITVKQLLWFLNGQMALPETEREDLSKLLGIEASARFVDYDAIGPCVLIAEGPKKCSIAYEELSNGGDLEYSVEVLPEKGTPDPSWRYVVFSAYGRLPNIFMFQRGSKTTDQLGGKLLMNYQGERKVPASIYRDVVSTCAQCSTHPLLNRKLMTEFGERYKHFFQEMGTKFYT
;
A
#
# COMPACT_ATOMS: atom_id res chain seq x y z
N MET A 1 -1.03 24.67 -28.82
CA MET A 1 -0.66 24.08 -27.51
C MET A 1 0.18 22.85 -27.79
N THR A 2 1.49 22.96 -27.65
CA THR A 2 2.42 21.83 -27.66
C THR A 2 2.12 20.98 -26.43
N LEU A 3 1.52 19.81 -26.63
CA LEU A 3 1.45 18.77 -25.61
C LEU A 3 2.89 18.52 -25.15
N THR A 4 3.24 18.90 -23.93
CA THR A 4 4.43 18.35 -23.28
C THR A 4 4.30 16.83 -23.36
N ALA A 5 5.24 16.19 -24.06
CA ALA A 5 5.16 14.77 -24.34
C ALA A 5 5.04 14.00 -23.02
N TYR A 6 3.88 13.38 -22.79
CA TYR A 6 3.65 12.54 -21.63
C TYR A 6 4.64 11.39 -21.68
N THR A 7 5.56 11.32 -20.71
CA THR A 7 6.59 10.27 -20.65
C THR A 7 5.96 8.97 -20.16
N ARG A 8 6.00 7.92 -20.99
CA ARG A 8 5.51 6.60 -20.63
C ARG A 8 6.53 5.87 -19.76
N GLU A 9 6.34 5.90 -18.45
CA GLU A 9 7.19 5.18 -17.51
C GLU A 9 6.51 3.87 -17.09
N HIS A 10 7.27 2.77 -17.05
CA HIS A 10 6.87 1.51 -16.42
C HIS A 10 7.85 1.15 -15.31
N HIS A 11 7.34 0.71 -14.16
CA HIS A 11 8.14 0.05 -13.13
C HIS A 11 8.15 -1.46 -13.39
N PHE A 12 9.32 -2.08 -13.45
CA PHE A 12 9.46 -3.52 -13.61
C PHE A 12 10.16 -4.15 -12.39
N TYR A 13 9.54 -5.19 -11.84
CA TYR A 13 10.04 -5.87 -10.65
C TYR A 13 9.93 -7.39 -10.78
N VAL A 14 10.81 -8.07 -10.04
CA VAL A 14 10.90 -9.53 -9.93
C VAL A 14 11.06 -9.86 -8.45
N ALA A 15 10.32 -10.86 -7.97
CA ALA A 15 10.42 -11.35 -6.61
C ALA A 15 9.90 -12.79 -6.55
N ILE A 16 10.15 -13.50 -5.45
CA ILE A 16 9.35 -14.69 -5.14
C ILE A 16 7.99 -14.21 -4.64
N ALA A 17 6.91 -14.80 -5.18
CA ALA A 17 5.54 -14.50 -4.79
C ALA A 17 5.35 -14.82 -3.31
N LYS A 18 4.81 -13.84 -2.57
CA LYS A 18 4.60 -13.91 -1.13
C LYS A 18 3.35 -14.71 -0.77
N HIS A 19 2.39 -14.73 -1.69
CA HIS A 19 1.02 -15.18 -1.45
C HIS A 19 0.55 -16.27 -2.42
N VAL A 20 1.39 -16.70 -3.37
CA VAL A 20 0.96 -17.62 -4.45
C VAL A 20 1.99 -18.71 -4.62
N PHE A 21 1.55 -19.96 -4.47
CA PHE A 21 2.40 -21.15 -4.51
C PHE A 21 1.76 -22.23 -5.37
N LEU A 22 2.58 -23.17 -5.86
CA LEU A 22 2.09 -24.38 -6.53
C LEU A 22 2.17 -25.57 -5.58
N HIS A 23 1.09 -26.35 -5.51
CA HIS A 23 1.01 -27.62 -4.79
C HIS A 23 0.68 -28.74 -5.78
N ALA A 24 1.32 -29.90 -5.65
CA ALA A 24 1.15 -31.01 -6.59
C ALA A 24 -0.33 -31.46 -6.76
N ASP A 25 -1.04 -31.68 -5.65
CA ASP A 25 -2.43 -32.16 -5.68
C ASP A 25 -3.50 -31.06 -5.68
N LYS A 26 -3.15 -29.83 -5.27
CA LYS A 26 -4.12 -28.74 -5.05
C LYS A 26 -4.04 -27.65 -6.13
N GLY A 27 -3.09 -27.75 -7.05
CA GLY A 27 -2.81 -26.72 -8.03
C GLY A 27 -2.27 -25.45 -7.37
N ILE A 28 -2.73 -24.29 -7.80
CA ILE A 28 -2.35 -23.00 -7.22
C ILE A 28 -3.03 -22.80 -5.87
N VAL A 29 -2.20 -22.55 -4.85
CA VAL A 29 -2.62 -22.25 -3.48
C VAL A 29 -2.33 -20.79 -3.16
N PHE A 30 -3.33 -20.09 -2.64
CA PHE A 30 -3.22 -18.72 -2.18
C PHE A 30 -2.98 -18.68 -0.66
N VAL A 31 -1.91 -18.04 -0.23
CA VAL A 31 -1.54 -17.95 1.19
C VAL A 31 -1.97 -16.58 1.71
N ASN A 32 -3.01 -16.54 2.57
CA ASN A 32 -3.57 -15.27 3.05
C ASN A 32 -2.58 -14.53 3.95
N ASP A 33 -2.10 -15.21 4.97
CA ASP A 33 -1.05 -14.73 5.86
C ASP A 33 0.31 -15.25 5.38
N PRO A 34 1.24 -14.37 4.97
CA PRO A 34 2.52 -14.78 4.40
C PRO A 34 3.24 -15.82 5.25
N ILE A 35 3.78 -16.83 4.60
CA ILE A 35 4.57 -17.89 5.21
C ILE A 35 6.02 -17.81 4.72
N ARG A 36 6.99 -18.16 5.57
CA ARG A 36 8.40 -18.27 5.15
C ARG A 36 8.57 -19.44 4.18
N LEU A 37 9.51 -19.34 3.25
CA LEU A 37 9.72 -20.35 2.21
C LEU A 37 10.04 -21.72 2.80
N LYS A 38 10.91 -21.76 3.82
CA LYS A 38 11.23 -22.99 4.56
C LYS A 38 10.03 -23.60 5.29
N ASP A 39 9.09 -22.78 5.73
CA ASP A 39 7.88 -23.27 6.41
C ASP A 39 6.83 -23.73 5.38
N ALA A 40 6.76 -23.09 4.21
CA ALA A 40 5.95 -23.52 3.06
C ALA A 40 6.32 -24.92 2.54
N GLU A 41 7.59 -25.30 2.59
CA GLU A 41 8.04 -26.66 2.22
C GLU A 41 7.33 -27.76 3.04
N LYS A 42 6.97 -27.48 4.30
CA LYS A 42 6.24 -28.44 5.17
C LYS A 42 4.81 -28.71 4.68
N PHE A 43 4.29 -27.86 3.80
CA PHE A 43 2.96 -27.96 3.20
C PHE A 43 3.04 -28.33 1.71
N ASP A 44 4.20 -28.81 1.24
CA ASP A 44 4.46 -29.14 -0.17
C ASP A 44 4.22 -27.96 -1.14
N LEU A 45 4.39 -26.73 -0.65
CA LEU A 45 4.20 -25.51 -1.43
C LEU A 45 5.49 -25.13 -2.15
N LYS A 46 5.46 -25.19 -3.48
CA LYS A 46 6.54 -24.74 -4.35
C LYS A 46 6.43 -23.23 -4.60
N PRO A 47 7.48 -22.43 -4.34
CA PRO A 47 7.45 -21.00 -4.58
C PRO A 47 7.41 -20.68 -6.08
N LEU A 48 6.72 -19.59 -6.41
CA LEU A 48 6.66 -19.03 -7.76
C LEU A 48 7.47 -17.74 -7.85
N VAL A 49 8.08 -17.48 -9.00
CA VAL A 49 8.67 -16.18 -9.32
C VAL A 49 7.54 -15.28 -9.84
N LEU A 50 7.31 -14.16 -9.17
CA LEU A 50 6.45 -13.07 -9.62
C LEU A 50 7.27 -12.09 -10.46
N TYR A 51 6.76 -11.78 -11.64
CA TYR A 51 7.19 -10.66 -12.46
C TYR A 51 6.03 -9.68 -12.60
N GLY A 52 6.29 -8.38 -12.54
CA GLY A 52 5.23 -7.42 -12.81
C GLY A 52 5.68 -6.08 -13.36
N LEU A 53 4.72 -5.45 -14.02
CA LEU A 53 4.82 -4.14 -14.65
C LEU A 53 3.73 -3.24 -14.08
N THR A 54 4.12 -2.07 -13.57
CA THR A 54 3.18 -1.06 -13.06
C THR A 54 3.35 0.23 -13.83
N VAL A 55 2.22 0.90 -14.09
CA VAL A 55 2.18 2.30 -14.53
C VAL A 55 2.15 3.19 -13.27
N PRO A 56 3.23 3.94 -12.97
CA PRO A 56 3.34 4.69 -11.72
C PRO A 56 2.28 5.78 -11.59
N GLY A 57 1.80 5.98 -10.37
CA GLY A 57 0.72 6.94 -10.08
C GLY A 57 -0.68 6.47 -10.53
N THR A 58 -0.80 5.22 -10.98
CA THR A 58 -2.08 4.61 -11.37
C THR A 58 -2.28 3.27 -10.65
N GLN A 59 -3.47 2.71 -10.81
CA GLN A 59 -3.90 1.37 -10.42
C GLN A 59 -3.69 0.34 -11.54
N ILE A 60 -3.00 0.70 -12.61
CA ILE A 60 -2.77 -0.16 -13.77
C ILE A 60 -1.48 -0.95 -13.55
N GLU A 61 -1.63 -2.26 -13.45
CA GLU A 61 -0.53 -3.18 -13.28
C GLU A 61 -0.84 -4.53 -13.91
N TRP A 62 0.21 -5.18 -14.38
CA TRP A 62 0.17 -6.52 -14.94
C TRP A 62 1.20 -7.39 -14.24
N GLN A 63 0.88 -8.67 -14.07
CA GLN A 63 1.75 -9.63 -13.43
C GLN A 63 1.70 -10.99 -14.14
N THR A 64 2.80 -11.70 -14.07
CA THR A 64 2.94 -13.09 -14.55
C THR A 64 3.88 -13.85 -13.62
N PHE A 65 3.81 -15.18 -13.69
CA PHE A 65 4.46 -16.11 -12.78
C PHE A 65 5.26 -17.16 -13.55
N SER A 66 6.29 -17.70 -12.92
CA SER A 66 6.98 -18.93 -13.34
C SER A 66 7.32 -19.79 -12.13
N LEU A 67 7.73 -21.03 -12.36
CA LEU A 67 8.37 -21.82 -11.31
C LEU A 67 9.73 -21.21 -10.95
N LEU A 68 10.19 -21.46 -9.73
CA LEU A 68 11.49 -20.98 -9.25
C LEU A 68 12.67 -21.68 -9.95
N ASP A 69 12.52 -22.96 -10.29
CA ASP A 69 13.50 -23.77 -11.02
C ASP A 69 13.43 -23.59 -12.55
N GLU A 70 12.32 -23.05 -13.06
CA GLU A 70 12.13 -22.71 -14.48
C GLU A 70 11.84 -21.20 -14.68
N PRO A 71 12.78 -20.31 -14.33
CA PRO A 71 12.58 -18.88 -14.47
C PRO A 71 12.52 -18.45 -15.94
N ARG A 72 11.74 -17.40 -16.20
CA ARG A 72 11.61 -16.77 -17.52
C ARG A 72 12.64 -15.66 -17.71
N SER A 73 13.04 -15.41 -18.95
CA SER A 73 13.86 -14.25 -19.32
C SER A 73 13.12 -12.93 -19.05
N LEU A 74 13.82 -11.92 -18.55
CA LEU A 74 13.25 -10.59 -18.31
C LEU A 74 12.79 -9.98 -19.64
N SER A 75 13.61 -10.12 -20.68
CA SER A 75 13.28 -9.68 -22.04
C SER A 75 11.97 -10.31 -22.55
N GLY A 76 11.79 -11.63 -22.37
CA GLY A 76 10.57 -12.32 -22.78
C GLY A 76 9.33 -11.90 -21.99
N VAL A 77 9.46 -11.69 -20.68
CA VAL A 77 8.36 -11.21 -19.82
C VAL A 77 7.96 -9.77 -20.19
N LEU A 78 8.93 -8.89 -20.43
CA LEU A 78 8.67 -7.50 -20.82
C LEU A 78 7.92 -7.43 -22.16
N LEU A 79 8.36 -8.19 -23.16
CA LEU A 79 7.66 -8.28 -24.44
C LEU A 79 6.22 -8.74 -24.27
N GLU A 80 6.00 -9.84 -23.52
CA GLU A 80 4.66 -10.36 -23.29
C GLU A 80 3.75 -9.31 -22.65
N GLY A 81 4.24 -8.63 -21.61
CA GLY A 81 3.48 -7.57 -20.95
C GLY A 81 3.11 -6.45 -21.91
N TRP A 82 4.07 -5.92 -22.66
CA TRP A 82 3.83 -4.83 -23.61
C TRP A 82 2.94 -5.22 -24.79
N GLU A 83 2.89 -6.49 -25.18
CA GLU A 83 2.04 -6.96 -26.28
C GLU A 83 0.63 -7.35 -25.84
N LYS A 84 0.49 -8.00 -24.68
CA LYS A 84 -0.78 -8.61 -24.25
C LYS A 84 -1.54 -7.81 -23.20
N ALA A 85 -0.85 -7.07 -22.34
CA ALA A 85 -1.47 -6.35 -21.23
C ALA A 85 -1.97 -4.97 -21.69
N SER A 86 -3.25 -4.92 -22.09
CA SER A 86 -3.83 -3.75 -22.76
C SER A 86 -3.79 -2.45 -21.96
N GLY A 87 -3.73 -2.54 -20.62
CA GLY A 87 -3.60 -1.40 -19.72
C GLY A 87 -2.23 -0.75 -19.77
N LEU A 88 -1.16 -1.48 -20.11
CA LEU A 88 0.19 -0.93 -20.24
C LEU A 88 0.35 -0.05 -21.49
N ARG A 89 -0.62 -0.06 -22.42
CA ARG A 89 -0.59 0.76 -23.65
C ARG A 89 0.67 0.57 -24.50
N GLY A 90 1.27 -0.61 -24.47
CA GLY A 90 2.41 -0.97 -25.30
C GLY A 90 3.77 -0.66 -24.68
N TYR A 91 4.76 -0.38 -25.52
CA TYR A 91 6.13 -0.12 -25.10
C TYR A 91 6.24 1.22 -24.34
N PRO A 92 7.05 1.32 -23.27
CA PRO A 92 7.29 2.59 -22.57
C PRO A 92 8.28 3.49 -23.32
N ASP A 93 8.53 4.68 -22.77
CA ASP A 93 9.69 5.53 -23.06
C ASP A 93 10.80 5.30 -22.03
N LYS A 94 10.42 4.91 -20.81
CA LYS A 94 11.32 4.60 -19.71
C LYS A 94 10.90 3.33 -18.98
N LEU A 95 11.84 2.44 -18.76
CA LEU A 95 11.70 1.29 -17.87
C LEU A 95 12.51 1.56 -16.60
N LYS A 96 11.84 1.61 -15.46
CA LYS A 96 12.50 1.72 -14.16
C LYS A 96 12.62 0.35 -13.51
N ILE A 97 13.80 0.04 -12.96
CA ILE A 97 14.09 -1.22 -12.25
C ILE A 97 14.87 -0.94 -10.96
N ASN A 98 14.92 -1.88 -10.01
CA ASN A 98 15.83 -1.75 -8.87
C ASN A 98 17.26 -2.16 -9.22
N ARG A 99 18.20 -1.77 -8.34
CA ARG A 99 19.63 -2.15 -8.44
C ARG A 99 19.88 -3.67 -8.50
N HIS A 100 19.02 -4.48 -7.88
CA HIS A 100 19.20 -5.92 -7.83
C HIS A 100 18.94 -6.57 -9.20
N ILE A 101 17.90 -6.12 -9.90
CA ILE A 101 17.60 -6.52 -11.29
C ILE A 101 18.70 -6.02 -12.22
N ALA A 102 19.17 -4.77 -12.04
CA ALA A 102 20.25 -4.22 -12.86
C ALA A 102 21.55 -5.06 -12.74
N ASN A 103 21.88 -5.49 -11.52
CA ASN A 103 23.03 -6.35 -11.26
C ASN A 103 22.79 -7.80 -11.75
N ALA A 104 21.57 -8.30 -11.63
CA ALA A 104 21.20 -9.65 -12.05
C ALA A 104 21.13 -9.79 -13.58
N CYS A 105 20.82 -8.72 -14.31
CA CYS A 105 20.71 -8.67 -15.76
C CYS A 105 21.51 -7.48 -16.37
N PRO A 106 22.86 -7.51 -16.34
CA PRO A 106 23.66 -6.37 -16.81
C PRO A 106 23.49 -6.05 -18.31
N GLN A 107 23.00 -7.00 -19.11
CA GLN A 107 22.77 -6.81 -20.54
C GLN A 107 21.39 -6.20 -20.86
N LEU A 108 20.52 -5.97 -19.87
CA LEU A 108 19.16 -5.49 -20.10
C LEU A 108 19.13 -4.18 -20.89
N GLN A 109 20.01 -3.22 -20.58
CA GLN A 109 20.09 -1.97 -21.34
C GLN A 109 20.37 -2.24 -22.83
N LYS A 110 21.30 -3.14 -23.16
CA LYS A 110 21.60 -3.49 -24.56
C LYS A 110 20.42 -4.17 -25.24
N SER A 111 19.67 -5.00 -24.52
CA SER A 111 18.43 -5.58 -25.02
C SER A 111 17.42 -4.49 -25.36
N LEU A 112 17.22 -3.52 -24.47
CA LEU A 112 16.32 -2.38 -24.69
C LEU A 112 16.78 -1.47 -25.84
N ASP A 113 18.09 -1.25 -25.98
CA ASP A 113 18.67 -0.48 -27.09
C ASP A 113 18.37 -1.13 -28.44
N HIS A 114 18.32 -2.47 -28.51
CA HIS A 114 17.95 -3.20 -29.73
C HIS A 114 16.48 -2.96 -30.14
N ILE A 115 15.59 -2.74 -29.17
CA ILE A 115 14.20 -2.33 -29.42
C ILE A 115 14.14 -0.83 -29.80
N GLY A 116 15.17 -0.05 -29.45
CA GLY A 116 15.28 1.40 -29.60
C GLY A 116 14.54 2.19 -28.51
N GLY A 117 14.70 3.51 -28.40
CA GLY A 117 13.78 4.43 -27.70
C GLY A 117 13.18 4.04 -26.33
N ILE A 118 13.84 3.23 -25.51
CA ILE A 118 13.46 2.91 -24.13
C ILE A 118 14.70 3.16 -23.28
N SER A 119 14.61 4.12 -22.37
CA SER A 119 15.66 4.39 -21.38
C SER A 119 15.49 3.47 -20.17
N LEU A 120 16.59 2.88 -19.68
CA LEU A 120 16.59 2.16 -18.41
C LEU A 120 16.96 3.14 -17.30
N GLU A 121 16.13 3.21 -16.25
CA GLU A 121 16.42 3.95 -15.04
C GLU A 121 16.57 2.97 -13.88
N ILE A 122 17.65 3.12 -13.11
CA ILE A 122 17.83 2.36 -11.87
C ILE A 122 17.23 3.20 -10.75
N ALA A 123 16.16 2.70 -10.16
CA ALA A 123 15.54 3.26 -8.97
C ALA A 123 16.59 3.40 -7.86
N ASP A 124 16.68 4.60 -7.29
CA ASP A 124 17.48 4.82 -6.09
C ASP A 124 16.92 3.95 -4.94
N GLY A 125 17.78 3.55 -4.00
CA GLY A 125 17.36 2.79 -2.81
C GLY A 125 16.32 3.51 -1.94
N ARG A 126 16.04 4.79 -2.22
CA ARG A 126 15.02 5.62 -1.60
C ARG A 126 13.81 5.91 -2.50
N ASP A 127 13.71 5.32 -3.69
CA ASP A 127 12.55 5.44 -4.57
C ASP A 127 11.36 4.66 -4.00
N LYS A 128 10.51 5.39 -3.26
CA LYS A 128 9.35 4.88 -2.55
C LYS A 128 8.23 4.46 -3.50
N GLN A 129 8.07 5.13 -4.64
CA GLN A 129 7.07 4.77 -5.63
C GLN A 129 7.38 3.41 -6.25
N PHE A 130 8.66 3.16 -6.55
CA PHE A 130 9.09 1.87 -7.06
C PHE A 130 8.87 0.74 -6.02
N SER A 131 9.24 1.00 -4.76
CA SER A 131 9.04 0.04 -3.66
C SER A 131 7.56 -0.26 -3.41
N ALA A 132 6.69 0.76 -3.52
CA ALA A 132 5.25 0.61 -3.42
C ALA A 132 4.69 -0.28 -4.55
N SER A 133 5.14 -0.12 -5.80
CA SER A 133 4.72 -0.95 -6.93
C SER A 133 4.91 -2.45 -6.65
N LEU A 134 6.07 -2.86 -6.13
CA LEU A 134 6.30 -4.27 -5.79
C LEU A 134 5.37 -4.76 -4.68
N ARG A 135 5.15 -3.95 -3.62
CA ARG A 135 4.22 -4.32 -2.54
C ARG A 135 2.80 -4.49 -3.06
N VAL A 136 2.35 -3.59 -3.93
CA VAL A 136 1.03 -3.67 -4.57
C VAL A 136 0.93 -4.95 -5.40
N ALA A 137 1.94 -5.28 -6.20
CA ALA A 137 1.94 -6.48 -7.02
C ALA A 137 1.88 -7.77 -6.21
N GLN A 138 2.62 -7.86 -5.11
CA GLN A 138 2.53 -9.00 -4.19
C GLN A 138 1.11 -9.19 -3.66
N GLN A 139 0.46 -8.09 -3.28
CA GLN A 139 -0.93 -8.11 -2.84
C GLN A 139 -1.89 -8.48 -3.99
N ARG A 140 -1.64 -8.02 -5.22
CA ARG A 140 -2.45 -8.43 -6.38
C ARG A 140 -2.31 -9.90 -6.69
N GLY A 141 -1.17 -10.51 -6.42
CA GLY A 141 -1.00 -11.96 -6.51
C GLY A 141 -2.04 -12.68 -5.65
N LEU A 142 -2.23 -12.25 -4.40
CA LEU A 142 -3.26 -12.78 -3.50
C LEU A 142 -4.68 -12.58 -4.07
N GLU A 143 -4.95 -11.40 -4.62
CA GLU A 143 -6.28 -11.06 -5.14
C GLU A 143 -6.75 -11.91 -6.32
N LEU A 144 -5.83 -12.53 -7.07
CA LEU A 144 -6.19 -13.48 -8.13
C LEU A 144 -7.02 -14.65 -7.59
N GLY A 145 -6.77 -15.09 -6.35
CA GLY A 145 -7.57 -16.11 -5.67
C GLY A 145 -9.00 -15.64 -5.44
N TRP A 146 -9.18 -14.42 -4.94
CA TRP A 146 -10.49 -13.82 -4.73
C TRP A 146 -11.29 -13.68 -6.02
N TYR A 147 -10.65 -13.26 -7.12
CA TYR A 147 -11.32 -13.20 -8.42
C TYR A 147 -11.64 -14.57 -9.01
N ASN A 148 -11.00 -15.64 -8.54
CA ASN A 148 -11.28 -17.02 -8.97
C ASN A 148 -12.21 -17.79 -8.04
N ARG A 149 -12.84 -17.15 -7.04
CA ARG A 149 -13.68 -17.86 -6.06
C ARG A 149 -14.75 -18.74 -6.74
N ASP A 150 -15.45 -18.18 -7.73
CA ASP A 150 -16.54 -18.85 -8.46
C ASP A 150 -16.02 -19.65 -9.67
N GLY A 151 -14.70 -19.76 -9.83
CA GLY A 151 -14.02 -20.40 -10.95
C GLY A 151 -13.74 -21.89 -10.76
N HIS A 152 -12.98 -22.46 -11.70
CA HIS A 152 -12.40 -23.80 -11.55
C HIS A 152 -11.05 -23.71 -10.84
N VAL A 153 -10.58 -24.82 -10.28
CA VAL A 153 -9.24 -24.91 -9.69
C VAL A 153 -8.20 -24.58 -10.76
N ILE A 154 -7.36 -23.57 -10.47
CA ILE A 154 -6.20 -23.24 -11.30
C ILE A 154 -5.13 -24.30 -11.01
N ASN A 155 -4.84 -25.17 -11.97
CA ASN A 155 -4.03 -26.36 -11.76
C ASN A 155 -2.53 -26.08 -11.89
N ASP A 156 -2.16 -25.13 -12.75
CA ASP A 156 -0.76 -24.85 -13.06
C ASP A 156 -0.47 -23.36 -13.27
N VAL A 157 0.82 -23.07 -13.46
CA VAL A 157 1.32 -21.69 -13.63
C VAL A 157 0.85 -21.07 -14.94
N LYS A 158 0.59 -21.87 -15.97
CA LYS A 158 0.07 -21.36 -17.25
C LYS A 158 -1.37 -20.89 -17.08
N GLU A 159 -2.23 -21.69 -16.45
CA GLU A 159 -3.61 -21.31 -16.13
C GLU A 159 -3.65 -20.08 -15.22
N LEU A 160 -2.74 -19.98 -14.24
CA LEU A 160 -2.61 -18.78 -13.39
C LEU A 160 -2.28 -17.53 -14.21
N ASN A 161 -1.36 -17.65 -15.17
CA ASN A 161 -0.97 -16.55 -16.04
C ASN A 161 -2.11 -16.12 -16.98
N ASP A 162 -2.83 -17.08 -17.54
CA ASP A 162 -4.00 -16.82 -18.38
C ASP A 162 -5.10 -16.12 -17.55
N HIS A 163 -5.34 -16.57 -16.31
CA HIS A 163 -6.26 -15.92 -15.36
C HIS A 163 -5.81 -14.48 -15.03
N ALA A 164 -4.54 -14.28 -14.67
CA ALA A 164 -4.00 -12.96 -14.36
C ALA A 164 -4.15 -11.97 -15.52
N LEU A 165 -3.89 -12.43 -16.75
CA LEU A 165 -4.07 -11.63 -17.97
C LEU A 165 -5.54 -11.32 -18.25
N ASN A 166 -6.44 -12.28 -18.08
CA ASN A 166 -7.88 -12.10 -18.26
C ASN A 166 -8.44 -11.09 -17.26
N ILE A 167 -8.03 -11.17 -16.00
CA ILE A 167 -8.42 -10.19 -14.97
C ILE A 167 -7.90 -8.80 -15.30
N HIS A 168 -6.62 -8.67 -15.69
CA HIS A 168 -6.06 -7.38 -16.11
C HIS A 168 -6.85 -6.77 -17.28
N ASN A 169 -7.05 -7.52 -18.36
CA ASN A 169 -7.75 -7.04 -19.55
C ASN A 169 -9.25 -6.83 -19.29
N GLY A 170 -9.87 -7.63 -18.42
CA GLY A 170 -11.25 -7.46 -17.97
C GLY A 170 -11.45 -6.18 -17.19
N HIS A 171 -10.55 -5.87 -16.24
CA HIS A 171 -10.53 -4.58 -15.55
C HIS A 171 -10.36 -3.43 -16.52
N VAL A 172 -9.56 -3.64 -17.58
CA VAL A 172 -9.34 -2.62 -18.57
C VAL A 172 -10.61 -2.37 -19.40
N ASN A 173 -11.22 -3.42 -19.92
CA ASN A 173 -12.45 -3.32 -20.70
C ASN A 173 -13.63 -2.77 -19.88
N GLY A 174 -13.71 -3.13 -18.60
CA GLY A 174 -14.69 -2.60 -17.66
C GLY A 174 -14.39 -1.17 -17.18
N ARG A 175 -13.33 -0.53 -17.67
CA ARG A 175 -12.90 0.82 -17.28
C ARG A 175 -12.78 0.98 -15.77
N ARG A 176 -12.27 -0.05 -15.09
CA ARG A 176 -12.24 -0.12 -13.62
C ARG A 176 -11.48 1.08 -13.01
N TRP A 177 -10.56 1.67 -13.77
CA TRP A 177 -9.79 2.84 -13.36
C TRP A 177 -10.59 4.14 -13.19
N GLU A 178 -11.81 4.22 -13.73
CA GLU A 178 -12.68 5.41 -13.57
C GLU A 178 -13.29 5.49 -12.16
N TRP A 179 -13.44 4.33 -11.49
CA TRP A 179 -14.18 4.21 -10.22
C TRP A 179 -13.27 3.91 -9.03
N ILE A 180 -12.09 3.33 -9.29
CA ILE A 180 -11.11 2.91 -8.28
C ILE A 180 -10.03 3.96 -8.04
N GLY A 181 -9.71 4.22 -6.77
CA GLY A 181 -8.69 5.16 -6.34
C GLY A 181 -9.22 6.56 -6.04
N ASN A 182 -8.37 7.42 -5.50
CA ASN A 182 -8.70 8.82 -5.28
C ASN A 182 -8.74 9.59 -6.62
N ASN A 183 -9.25 10.82 -6.59
CA ASN A 183 -9.43 11.63 -7.81
C ASN A 183 -8.12 11.84 -8.59
N ALA A 184 -6.99 12.02 -7.92
CA ALA A 184 -5.69 12.20 -8.59
C ALA A 184 -5.24 10.94 -9.33
N VAL A 185 -5.42 9.76 -8.72
CA VAL A 185 -5.12 8.46 -9.33
C VAL A 185 -6.03 8.20 -10.53
N LYS A 186 -7.33 8.49 -10.39
CA LYS A 186 -8.33 8.37 -11.48
C LYS A 186 -8.01 9.29 -12.66
N GLU A 187 -7.64 10.53 -12.39
CA GLU A 187 -7.25 11.49 -13.42
C GLU A 187 -5.98 11.03 -14.15
N GLN A 188 -4.97 10.57 -13.42
CA GLN A 188 -3.72 10.07 -13.98
C GLN A 188 -3.94 8.82 -14.84
N ALA A 189 -4.76 7.88 -14.36
CA ALA A 189 -5.12 6.69 -15.11
C ALA A 189 -5.94 7.02 -16.37
N SER A 190 -6.83 8.01 -16.29
CA SER A 190 -7.59 8.48 -17.46
C SER A 190 -6.68 9.09 -18.53
N LYS A 191 -5.70 9.91 -18.11
CA LYS A 191 -4.65 10.44 -19.01
C LYS A 191 -3.85 9.32 -19.66
N TRP A 192 -3.45 8.32 -18.87
CA TRP A 192 -2.72 7.15 -19.37
C TRP A 192 -3.54 6.34 -20.37
N MET A 193 -4.80 6.04 -20.05
CA MET A 193 -5.66 5.22 -20.90
C MET A 193 -6.08 5.95 -22.18
N ALA A 194 -6.02 7.28 -22.24
CA ALA A 194 -6.19 8.06 -23.47
C ALA A 194 -5.00 7.95 -24.44
N LEU A 195 -3.85 7.43 -24.01
CA LEU A 195 -2.69 7.25 -24.88
C LEU A 195 -2.94 6.15 -25.92
N PRO A 196 -2.46 6.33 -27.17
CA PRO A 196 -2.53 5.27 -28.17
C PRO A 196 -1.64 4.09 -27.77
N PHE A 197 -2.01 2.89 -28.20
CA PHE A 197 -1.15 1.71 -28.01
C PHE A 197 0.15 1.88 -28.83
N LYS A 198 1.31 1.79 -28.17
CA LYS A 198 2.61 1.96 -28.84
C LYS A 198 3.16 0.59 -29.19
N THR A 199 3.12 0.21 -30.46
CA THR A 199 3.72 -1.04 -30.99
C THR A 199 5.14 -0.79 -31.51
N ARG A 200 5.91 -1.87 -31.66
CA ARG A 200 7.23 -1.84 -32.33
C ARG A 200 7.45 -3.09 -33.17
N ASN A 201 8.25 -2.94 -34.22
CA ASN A 201 8.51 -4.00 -35.20
C ASN A 201 9.67 -4.93 -34.80
N THR A 202 10.50 -4.53 -33.83
CA THR A 202 11.66 -5.32 -33.38
C THR A 202 11.28 -6.17 -32.18
N VAL A 203 11.48 -7.48 -32.30
CA VAL A 203 11.17 -8.48 -31.26
C VAL A 203 12.47 -8.96 -30.62
N LEU A 204 12.58 -8.91 -29.29
CA LEU A 204 13.67 -9.56 -28.55
C LEU A 204 13.58 -11.07 -28.77
N SER A 205 14.70 -11.75 -29.00
CA SER A 205 14.72 -13.22 -29.04
C SER A 205 14.48 -13.78 -27.61
N PRO A 206 13.32 -14.42 -27.32
CA PRO A 206 12.91 -14.66 -25.93
C PRO A 206 13.59 -15.87 -25.25
N SER A 207 14.38 -16.65 -25.97
CA SER A 207 14.62 -18.07 -25.62
C SER A 207 15.79 -18.36 -24.69
N LYS A 208 16.56 -17.36 -24.23
CA LYS A 208 17.65 -17.56 -23.27
C LYS A 208 17.38 -16.80 -21.98
N LEU A 209 17.53 -17.47 -20.84
CA LEU A 209 17.54 -16.82 -19.53
C LEU A 209 18.65 -15.76 -19.50
N ASP A 210 18.27 -14.51 -19.27
CA ASP A 210 19.11 -13.32 -19.40
C ASP A 210 19.52 -12.72 -18.05
N TRP A 211 19.14 -13.35 -16.94
CA TRP A 211 19.41 -12.87 -15.59
C TRP A 211 19.76 -14.01 -14.63
N VAL A 212 20.39 -13.65 -13.50
CA VAL A 212 20.80 -14.59 -12.45
C VAL A 212 19.98 -14.37 -11.18
N SER A 213 19.46 -15.46 -10.61
CA SER A 213 18.72 -15.41 -9.35
C SER A 213 19.60 -15.01 -8.17
N GLY A 214 18.98 -14.48 -7.11
CA GLY A 214 19.69 -14.12 -5.89
C GLY A 214 18.77 -14.03 -4.69
N SER A 215 19.36 -13.99 -3.49
CA SER A 215 18.62 -13.93 -2.21
C SER A 215 17.71 -12.71 -2.06
N TRP A 216 17.92 -11.67 -2.86
CA TRP A 216 17.08 -10.48 -2.90
C TRP A 216 15.63 -10.77 -3.33
N LEU A 217 15.38 -11.88 -4.03
CA LEU A 217 14.05 -12.29 -4.48
C LEU A 217 13.07 -12.56 -3.33
N SER A 218 13.56 -12.98 -2.16
CA SER A 218 12.75 -13.26 -0.96
C SER A 218 13.05 -12.31 0.20
N SER A 219 13.51 -11.08 -0.08
CA SER A 219 13.84 -10.08 0.95
C SER A 219 12.69 -9.78 1.94
N TRP A 220 11.44 -10.01 1.54
CA TRP A 220 10.25 -9.87 2.37
C TRP A 220 10.14 -10.90 3.50
N GLU A 221 10.86 -12.04 3.46
CA GLU A 221 10.80 -13.06 4.52
C GLU A 221 11.26 -12.56 5.89
N THR A 222 12.06 -11.49 5.90
CA THR A 222 12.58 -10.87 7.12
C THR A 222 11.49 -10.36 8.06
N THR A 223 10.33 -9.99 7.53
CA THR A 223 9.19 -9.47 8.30
C THR A 223 8.10 -10.52 8.57
N VAL A 224 8.27 -11.76 8.09
CA VAL A 224 7.27 -12.82 8.23
C VAL A 224 7.46 -13.56 9.56
N PRO A 225 6.40 -13.74 10.37
CA PRO A 225 6.49 -14.50 11.62
C PRO A 225 6.96 -15.95 11.41
N GLN A 226 7.63 -16.50 12.41
CA GLN A 226 8.12 -17.89 12.38
C GLN A 226 7.10 -18.84 13.01
N ASN A 227 7.04 -20.07 12.52
CA ASN A 227 6.27 -21.16 13.12
C ASN A 227 4.78 -20.83 13.33
N GLN A 228 4.18 -20.11 12.38
CA GLN A 228 2.73 -19.92 12.37
C GLN A 228 2.03 -21.27 12.22
N LYS A 229 0.94 -21.46 12.98
CA LYS A 229 0.03 -22.59 12.74
C LYS A 229 -0.80 -22.25 11.51
N MET A 230 -0.73 -23.11 10.50
CA MET A 230 -1.43 -22.92 9.24
C MET A 230 -2.30 -24.14 8.92
N HIS A 231 -3.42 -23.92 8.25
CA HIS A 231 -4.31 -24.97 7.76
C HIS A 231 -4.76 -24.67 6.33
N PHE A 232 -5.01 -25.73 5.55
CA PHE A 232 -5.61 -25.58 4.23
C PHE A 232 -7.10 -25.33 4.38
N TRP A 233 -7.62 -24.39 3.60
CA TRP A 233 -9.04 -24.09 3.55
C TRP A 233 -9.50 -23.95 2.11
N ARG A 234 -10.76 -24.31 1.85
CA ARG A 234 -11.39 -24.20 0.54
C ARG A 234 -12.88 -24.01 0.75
N HIS A 235 -13.45 -22.99 0.13
CA HIS A 235 -14.89 -22.74 0.18
C HIS A 235 -15.68 -23.97 -0.31
N GLU A 236 -16.66 -24.40 0.47
CA GLU A 236 -17.55 -25.52 0.12
C GLU A 236 -18.37 -25.29 -1.16
N THR A 237 -18.88 -24.08 -1.39
CA THR A 237 -19.78 -23.78 -2.53
C THR A 237 -19.11 -23.00 -3.66
N LYS A 238 -17.96 -22.35 -3.41
CA LYS A 238 -17.17 -21.63 -4.43
C LYS A 238 -15.71 -22.10 -4.42
N PRO A 239 -15.47 -23.35 -4.81
CA PRO A 239 -14.22 -24.04 -4.50
C PRO A 239 -13.10 -23.70 -5.50
N GLY A 240 -13.15 -22.56 -6.19
CA GLY A 240 -12.27 -22.26 -7.32
C GLY A 240 -10.79 -22.12 -6.95
N CYS A 241 -10.46 -21.98 -5.67
CA CYS A 241 -9.07 -21.97 -5.21
C CYS A 241 -8.90 -22.61 -3.84
N TYR A 242 -7.69 -23.10 -3.58
CA TYR A 242 -7.25 -23.51 -2.25
C TYR A 242 -6.54 -22.36 -1.56
N TRP A 243 -6.77 -22.21 -0.26
CA TRP A 243 -6.11 -21.24 0.59
C TRP A 243 -5.28 -21.93 1.67
N LEU A 244 -4.25 -21.23 2.13
CA LEU A 244 -3.53 -21.55 3.36
C LEU A 244 -3.67 -20.36 4.32
N LEU A 245 -4.23 -20.62 5.51
CA LEU A 245 -4.62 -19.60 6.48
C LEU A 245 -3.87 -19.78 7.78
N SER A 246 -3.60 -18.67 8.49
CA SER A 246 -3.07 -18.73 9.85
C SER A 246 -4.21 -18.79 10.87
N GLY A 247 -3.97 -19.47 12.00
CA GLY A 247 -4.96 -19.55 13.10
C GLY A 247 -5.77 -20.85 13.13
N GLU A 248 -6.87 -20.82 13.90
CA GLU A 248 -7.88 -21.90 13.96
C GLU A 248 -8.86 -21.76 12.78
N ASP A 249 -9.58 -22.82 12.40
CA ASP A 249 -10.51 -22.86 11.24
C ASP A 249 -11.54 -21.71 11.31
N GLU A 250 -11.21 -20.57 10.71
CA GLU A 250 -12.10 -19.43 10.52
C GLU A 250 -12.56 -19.41 9.05
N ASN A 251 -13.88 -19.45 8.83
CA ASN A 251 -14.47 -19.43 7.49
C ASN A 251 -14.22 -18.07 6.81
N ILE A 252 -13.53 -18.09 5.68
CA ILE A 252 -13.22 -16.88 4.90
C ILE A 252 -14.44 -16.33 4.13
N ASP A 253 -15.44 -17.17 3.83
CA ASP A 253 -16.53 -16.79 2.92
C ASP A 253 -17.63 -15.94 3.52
N ASP A 254 -17.64 -15.82 4.84
CA ASP A 254 -18.57 -14.96 5.55
C ASP A 254 -18.01 -13.54 5.68
N ILE A 255 -17.51 -12.96 4.57
CA ILE A 255 -17.46 -11.49 4.46
C ILE A 255 -18.90 -10.99 4.28
N THR A 256 -19.65 -11.09 5.37
CA THR A 256 -20.96 -10.48 5.56
C THR A 256 -20.79 -8.98 5.77
N ASP A 257 -21.88 -8.22 5.77
CA ASP A 257 -21.83 -6.81 6.21
C ASP A 257 -21.22 -6.67 7.62
N GLU A 258 -21.35 -7.70 8.47
CA GLU A 258 -20.71 -7.75 9.80
C GLU A 258 -19.17 -7.75 9.72
N ASP A 259 -18.60 -8.27 8.65
CA ASP A 259 -17.15 -8.35 8.42
C ASP A 259 -16.58 -7.00 7.96
N TRP A 260 -17.36 -6.26 7.16
CA TRP A 260 -17.07 -4.86 6.85
C TRP A 260 -17.18 -3.98 8.10
N ASP A 261 -18.19 -4.19 8.93
CA ASP A 261 -18.33 -3.48 10.19
C ASP A 261 -17.19 -3.76 11.15
N ARG A 262 -16.72 -5.01 11.24
CA ARG A 262 -15.53 -5.38 12.04
C ARG A 262 -14.27 -4.70 11.53
N ARG A 263 -14.05 -4.66 10.21
CA ARG A 263 -12.89 -3.97 9.60
C ARG A 263 -12.95 -2.47 9.84
N CYS A 264 -14.12 -1.86 9.65
CA CYS A 264 -14.34 -0.46 9.96
C CYS A 264 -14.09 -0.17 11.45
N ALA A 265 -14.60 -1.02 12.34
CA ALA A 265 -14.42 -0.92 13.78
C ALA A 265 -12.95 -0.99 14.19
N LEU A 266 -12.17 -1.89 13.58
CA LEU A 266 -10.74 -2.01 13.83
C LEU A 266 -10.00 -0.70 13.48
N LYS A 267 -10.26 -0.13 12.30
CA LYS A 267 -9.65 1.14 11.87
C LYS A 267 -10.11 2.31 12.73
N ALA A 268 -11.40 2.34 13.07
CA ALA A 268 -11.95 3.35 13.98
C ALA A 268 -11.32 3.26 15.36
N LYS A 269 -11.10 2.05 15.88
CA LYS A 269 -10.47 1.85 17.19
C LYS A 269 -9.06 2.40 17.22
N ILE A 270 -8.26 2.10 16.20
CA ILE A 270 -6.88 2.60 16.08
C ILE A 270 -6.85 4.13 16.18
N LEU A 271 -7.75 4.82 15.46
CA LEU A 271 -7.80 6.28 15.46
C LEU A 271 -8.40 6.85 16.76
N VAL A 272 -9.51 6.30 17.26
CA VAL A 272 -10.17 6.75 18.49
C VAL A 272 -9.25 6.60 19.70
N ASP A 273 -8.45 5.54 19.76
CA ASP A 273 -7.47 5.31 20.84
C ASP A 273 -6.38 6.40 20.92
N CYS A 274 -6.20 7.19 19.85
CA CYS A 274 -5.26 8.32 19.80
C CYS A 274 -5.98 9.64 19.46
N TRP A 275 -7.31 9.71 19.46
CA TRP A 275 -8.02 10.92 19.05
C TRP A 275 -7.97 11.97 20.17
N PRO A 276 -7.85 13.26 19.87
CA PRO A 276 -7.71 14.29 20.90
C PRO A 276 -8.98 14.52 21.75
N ASN A 277 -10.14 14.04 21.28
CA ASN A 277 -11.42 14.17 21.99
C ASN A 277 -11.82 12.84 22.62
N LYS A 278 -12.56 12.88 23.74
CA LYS A 278 -13.00 11.67 24.42
C LYS A 278 -14.01 10.90 23.57
N PRO A 279 -14.11 9.56 23.71
CA PRO A 279 -15.11 8.76 22.99
C PRO A 279 -16.55 9.28 23.15
N GLY A 280 -16.91 9.84 24.31
CA GLY A 280 -18.22 10.44 24.53
C GLY A 280 -18.51 11.66 23.65
N ASP A 281 -17.49 12.48 23.38
CA ASP A 281 -17.63 13.65 22.49
C ASP A 281 -17.76 13.21 21.03
N ILE A 282 -17.00 12.19 20.62
CA ILE A 282 -17.08 11.58 19.29
C ILE A 282 -18.48 10.99 19.07
N ALA A 283 -18.97 10.18 20.02
CA ALA A 283 -20.29 9.58 19.96
C ALA A 283 -21.40 10.63 19.83
N LYS A 284 -21.34 11.69 20.65
CA LYS A 284 -22.28 12.82 20.57
C LYS A 284 -22.24 13.52 19.22
N ALA A 285 -21.06 13.69 18.62
CA ALA A 285 -20.90 14.37 17.34
C ALA A 285 -21.55 13.64 16.16
N ILE A 286 -21.72 12.31 16.26
CA ILE A 286 -22.38 11.47 15.23
C ILE A 286 -23.76 10.96 15.68
N GLY A 287 -24.32 11.50 16.76
CA GLY A 287 -25.69 11.19 17.19
C GLY A 287 -25.90 9.85 17.90
N ILE A 288 -24.84 9.18 18.38
CA ILE A 288 -24.95 7.90 19.12
C ILE A 288 -24.56 8.01 20.59
N THR A 289 -24.86 6.97 21.36
CA THR A 289 -24.39 6.86 22.75
C THR A 289 -22.92 6.41 22.81
N VAL A 290 -22.19 6.83 23.84
CA VAL A 290 -20.81 6.35 24.07
C VAL A 290 -20.73 4.83 24.20
N LYS A 291 -21.79 4.20 24.73
CA LYS A 291 -21.88 2.75 24.87
C LYS A 291 -21.94 2.06 23.50
N GLN A 292 -22.76 2.57 22.58
CA GLN A 292 -22.82 2.06 21.20
C GLN A 292 -21.46 2.22 20.50
N LEU A 293 -20.81 3.38 20.63
CA LEU A 293 -19.47 3.58 20.08
C LEU A 293 -18.48 2.53 20.63
N LEU A 294 -18.40 2.37 21.96
CA LEU A 294 -17.45 1.42 22.56
C LEU A 294 -17.74 -0.03 22.18
N TRP A 295 -19.00 -0.42 22.07
CA TRP A 295 -19.37 -1.76 21.59
C TRP A 295 -18.95 -1.98 20.13
N PHE A 296 -19.15 -0.98 19.27
CA PHE A 296 -18.68 -1.02 17.90
C PHE A 296 -17.16 -1.14 17.81
N LEU A 297 -16.41 -0.27 18.48
CA LEU A 297 -14.94 -0.29 18.46
C LEU A 297 -14.33 -1.61 18.95
N ASN A 298 -15.05 -2.37 19.80
CA ASN A 298 -14.62 -3.68 20.29
C ASN A 298 -15.21 -4.85 19.48
N GLY A 299 -15.85 -4.60 18.33
CA GLY A 299 -16.43 -5.63 17.47
C GLY A 299 -17.65 -6.35 18.06
N GLN A 300 -18.31 -5.75 19.05
CA GLN A 300 -19.43 -6.37 19.78
C GLN A 300 -20.80 -6.05 19.17
N MET A 301 -20.88 -4.99 18.36
CA MET A 301 -22.14 -4.51 17.76
C MET A 301 -21.85 -3.67 16.52
N ALA A 302 -22.63 -3.84 15.45
CA ALA A 302 -22.63 -2.96 14.29
C ALA A 302 -23.28 -1.61 14.60
N LEU A 303 -22.81 -0.52 13.97
CA LEU A 303 -23.53 0.75 13.95
C LEU A 303 -24.52 0.75 12.77
N PRO A 304 -25.65 1.46 12.86
CA PRO A 304 -26.47 1.68 11.68
C PRO A 304 -25.67 2.45 10.62
N GLU A 305 -26.02 2.23 9.36
CA GLU A 305 -25.21 2.63 8.20
C GLU A 305 -24.87 4.12 8.20
N THR A 306 -25.87 4.99 8.45
CA THR A 306 -25.70 6.44 8.50
C THR A 306 -24.66 6.87 9.55
N GLU A 307 -24.76 6.34 10.77
CA GLU A 307 -23.87 6.69 11.87
C GLU A 307 -22.46 6.10 11.67
N ARG A 308 -22.37 4.95 11.02
CA ARG A 308 -21.09 4.36 10.59
C ARG A 308 -20.41 5.20 9.51
N GLU A 309 -21.16 5.71 8.54
CA GLU A 309 -20.65 6.64 7.53
C GLU A 309 -20.19 7.96 8.15
N ASP A 310 -20.96 8.52 9.07
CA ASP A 310 -20.60 9.74 9.80
C ASP A 310 -19.34 9.54 10.65
N LEU A 311 -19.21 8.40 11.35
CA LEU A 311 -18.00 8.04 12.09
C LEU A 311 -16.80 7.91 11.14
N SER A 312 -16.98 7.22 10.01
CA SER A 312 -15.94 7.02 9.01
C SER A 312 -15.46 8.35 8.44
N LYS A 313 -16.38 9.25 8.09
CA LYS A 313 -16.08 10.59 7.61
C LYS A 313 -15.37 11.45 8.65
N LEU A 314 -15.80 11.38 9.92
CA LEU A 314 -15.19 12.10 11.04
C LEU A 314 -13.73 11.67 11.25
N LEU A 315 -13.47 10.36 11.21
CA LEU A 315 -12.16 9.79 11.47
C LEU A 315 -11.25 9.77 10.22
N GLY A 316 -11.82 9.83 9.02
CA GLY A 316 -11.08 9.69 7.77
C GLY A 316 -10.85 8.25 7.37
N ILE A 317 -11.85 7.40 7.60
CA ILE A 317 -11.82 6.00 7.22
C ILE A 317 -12.54 5.91 5.88
N GLU A 318 -11.85 5.38 4.89
CA GLU A 318 -12.39 5.21 3.54
C GLU A 318 -12.29 3.74 3.16
N ALA A 319 -13.28 3.23 2.44
CA ALA A 319 -13.13 1.91 1.83
C ALA A 319 -11.85 1.92 0.99
N SER A 320 -10.97 0.96 1.26
CA SER A 320 -9.71 0.87 0.52
C SER A 320 -10.00 0.86 -0.97
N ALA A 321 -9.08 1.40 -1.76
CA ALA A 321 -9.23 1.45 -3.23
C ALA A 321 -9.47 0.05 -3.86
N ARG A 322 -9.25 -1.01 -3.09
CA ARG A 322 -9.37 -2.40 -3.52
C ARG A 322 -10.64 -3.09 -3.01
N PHE A 323 -11.44 -2.41 -2.20
CA PHE A 323 -12.67 -2.92 -1.60
C PHE A 323 -12.49 -4.26 -0.86
N VAL A 324 -11.34 -4.44 -0.21
CA VAL A 324 -11.06 -5.61 0.65
C VAL A 324 -10.94 -5.24 2.12
N ASP A 325 -10.61 -3.98 2.41
CA ASP A 325 -10.48 -3.44 3.77
C ASP A 325 -10.85 -1.94 3.78
N TYR A 326 -10.70 -1.31 4.94
CA TYR A 326 -10.72 0.14 5.13
C TYR A 326 -9.31 0.70 5.29
N ASP A 327 -9.06 1.86 4.69
CA ASP A 327 -7.83 2.63 4.90
C ASP A 327 -8.13 3.77 5.88
N ALA A 328 -7.28 4.01 6.87
CA ALA A 328 -7.28 5.27 7.61
C ALA A 328 -6.44 6.31 6.85
N ILE A 329 -7.05 7.43 6.53
CA ILE A 329 -6.44 8.47 5.70
C ILE A 329 -6.42 9.78 6.48
N GLY A 330 -5.27 10.43 6.52
CA GLY A 330 -5.14 11.80 7.03
C GLY A 330 -5.90 12.84 6.17
N PRO A 331 -5.70 14.14 6.44
CA PRO A 331 -4.90 14.70 7.53
C PRO A 331 -5.67 14.75 8.86
N CYS A 332 -4.99 14.53 9.98
CA CYS A 332 -5.58 14.61 11.33
C CYS A 332 -4.54 14.97 12.42
N VAL A 333 -5.05 15.41 13.58
CA VAL A 333 -4.32 15.52 14.84
C VAL A 333 -4.63 14.31 15.71
N LEU A 334 -3.59 13.75 16.33
CA LEU A 334 -3.68 12.65 17.28
C LEU A 334 -2.87 12.96 18.56
N ILE A 335 -3.23 12.33 19.66
CA ILE A 335 -2.50 12.35 20.93
C ILE A 335 -1.84 10.99 21.14
N ALA A 336 -0.56 11.01 21.51
CA ALA A 336 0.23 9.80 21.75
C ALA A 336 -0.07 9.17 23.12
N GLU A 337 -1.21 8.47 23.23
CA GLU A 337 -1.63 7.77 24.44
C GLU A 337 -1.03 6.35 24.52
N GLY A 338 0.18 6.26 25.04
CA GLY A 338 0.88 5.00 25.27
C GLY A 338 1.65 4.49 24.02
N PRO A 339 2.83 3.85 24.19
CA PRO A 339 3.69 3.47 23.08
C PRO A 339 3.01 2.60 22.01
N LYS A 340 2.30 1.55 22.43
CA LYS A 340 1.68 0.58 21.50
C LYS A 340 0.58 1.18 20.64
N LYS A 341 -0.32 1.99 21.24
CA LYS A 341 -1.42 2.61 20.50
C LYS A 341 -0.89 3.63 19.50
N CYS A 342 0.06 4.45 19.94
CA CYS A 342 0.74 5.44 19.11
C CYS A 342 1.45 4.78 17.91
N SER A 343 2.22 3.71 18.13
CA SER A 343 2.93 3.04 17.04
C SER A 343 1.98 2.46 15.99
N ILE A 344 0.87 1.83 16.42
CA ILE A 344 -0.14 1.26 15.52
C ILE A 344 -0.82 2.34 14.69
N ALA A 345 -1.30 3.43 15.32
CA ALA A 345 -1.94 4.52 14.60
C ALA A 345 -1.00 5.25 13.64
N TYR A 346 0.27 5.41 14.03
CA TYR A 346 1.30 5.95 13.16
C TYR A 346 1.59 5.05 11.97
N GLU A 347 1.73 3.74 12.17
CA GLU A 347 1.98 2.77 11.11
C GLU A 347 0.84 2.76 10.09
N GLU A 348 -0.41 2.78 10.56
CA GLU A 348 -1.60 2.86 9.72
C GLU A 348 -1.61 4.14 8.87
N LEU A 349 -1.46 5.32 9.47
CA LEU A 349 -1.49 6.61 8.74
C LEU A 349 -0.25 6.86 7.89
N SER A 350 0.83 6.12 8.12
CA SER A 350 2.04 6.17 7.32
C SER A 350 2.09 5.09 6.23
N ASN A 351 1.04 4.27 6.07
CA ASN A 351 1.01 3.12 5.17
C ASN A 351 2.21 2.18 5.36
N GLY A 352 2.57 1.88 6.61
CA GLY A 352 3.76 1.09 6.93
C GLY A 352 5.06 1.85 6.63
N GLY A 353 5.13 3.13 7.01
CA GLY A 353 6.33 3.97 6.92
C GLY A 353 6.66 4.52 5.52
N ASP A 354 5.69 4.58 4.61
CA ASP A 354 5.74 5.28 3.32
C ASP A 354 5.67 6.81 3.49
N LEU A 355 6.57 7.35 4.32
CA LEU A 355 6.55 8.74 4.77
C LEU A 355 7.27 9.66 3.81
N GLU A 356 6.70 10.80 3.46
CA GLU A 356 7.42 11.90 2.83
C GLU A 356 8.42 12.53 3.83
N TYR A 357 7.96 12.73 5.07
CA TYR A 357 8.74 13.19 6.22
C TYR A 357 8.06 12.77 7.52
N SER A 358 8.84 12.73 8.61
CA SER A 358 8.33 12.60 9.98
C SER A 358 9.31 13.25 10.95
N VAL A 359 8.96 14.44 11.44
CA VAL A 359 9.86 15.27 12.23
C VAL A 359 9.15 15.83 13.45
N GLU A 360 9.86 15.97 14.55
CA GLU A 360 9.42 16.88 15.61
C GLU A 360 9.71 18.31 15.19
N VAL A 361 8.69 19.16 15.17
CA VAL A 361 8.88 20.57 14.86
C VAL A 361 9.22 21.36 16.13
N LEU A 362 10.24 22.20 16.02
CA LEU A 362 10.65 23.13 17.06
C LEU A 362 10.71 24.55 16.48
N PRO A 363 10.36 25.60 17.24
CA PRO A 363 10.50 26.96 16.74
C PRO A 363 11.99 27.31 16.58
N GLU A 364 12.33 27.98 15.48
CA GLU A 364 13.65 28.59 15.26
C GLU A 364 13.97 29.68 16.28
N LYS A 365 12.93 30.40 16.74
CA LYS A 365 13.03 31.48 17.74
C LYS A 365 11.94 31.32 18.79
N GLY A 366 12.32 31.51 20.05
CA GLY A 366 11.42 31.38 21.21
C GLY A 366 11.47 29.98 21.84
N THR A 367 10.69 29.79 22.90
CA THR A 367 10.61 28.51 23.61
C THR A 367 9.54 27.60 22.99
N PRO A 368 9.83 26.30 22.81
CA PRO A 368 8.81 25.32 22.47
C PRO A 368 7.68 25.28 23.51
N ASP A 369 6.55 24.69 23.14
CA ASP A 369 5.42 24.48 24.04
C ASP A 369 5.87 23.64 25.24
N PRO A 370 5.58 24.07 26.49
CA PRO A 370 6.07 23.40 27.69
C PRO A 370 5.31 22.11 28.02
N SER A 371 4.16 21.86 27.39
CA SER A 371 3.30 20.71 27.65
C SER A 371 3.44 19.61 26.59
N TRP A 372 3.66 20.01 25.33
CA TRP A 372 3.61 19.11 24.19
C TRP A 372 4.85 19.18 23.30
N ARG A 373 5.19 18.03 22.70
CA ARG A 373 6.05 17.92 21.51
C ARG A 373 5.14 17.59 20.32
N TYR A 374 5.43 18.18 19.17
CA TYR A 374 4.60 18.03 17.97
C TYR A 374 5.39 17.33 16.89
N VAL A 375 4.95 16.12 16.52
CA VAL A 375 5.53 15.37 15.42
C VAL A 375 4.65 15.55 14.20
N VAL A 376 5.15 16.23 13.18
CA VAL A 376 4.47 16.39 11.90
C VAL A 376 4.98 15.33 10.95
N PHE A 377 4.07 14.58 10.35
CA PHE A 377 4.42 13.49 9.44
C PHE A 377 3.40 13.39 8.32
N SER A 378 3.85 12.95 7.15
CA SER A 378 2.95 12.73 6.02
C SER A 378 3.37 11.50 5.26
N ALA A 379 2.41 10.71 4.77
CA ALA A 379 2.67 9.70 3.75
C ALA A 379 2.89 10.38 2.39
N TYR A 380 3.61 9.73 1.47
CA TYR A 380 3.92 10.32 0.17
C TYR A 380 2.65 10.76 -0.58
N GLY A 381 2.63 12.02 -1.03
CA GLY A 381 1.50 12.57 -1.78
C GLY A 381 0.23 12.83 -0.94
N ARG A 382 0.33 12.78 0.39
CA ARG A 382 -0.76 13.10 1.33
C ARG A 382 -0.49 14.43 2.06
N LEU A 383 -1.54 14.97 2.67
CA LEU A 383 -1.44 16.12 3.57
C LEU A 383 -0.90 15.68 4.95
N PRO A 384 -0.22 16.57 5.69
CA PRO A 384 0.37 16.24 6.99
C PRO A 384 -0.66 15.80 8.03
N ASN A 385 -0.25 14.86 8.87
CA ASN A 385 -0.81 14.56 10.18
C ASN A 385 0.08 15.17 11.27
N ILE A 386 -0.47 15.37 12.47
CA ILE A 386 0.28 15.84 13.64
C ILE A 386 0.01 14.92 14.84
N PHE A 387 1.06 14.35 15.43
CA PHE A 387 0.99 13.72 16.75
C PHE A 387 1.43 14.68 17.85
N MET A 388 0.63 14.76 18.90
CA MET A 388 0.94 15.48 20.14
C MET A 388 1.46 14.50 21.19
N PHE A 389 2.69 14.71 21.63
CA PHE A 389 3.38 13.91 22.64
C PHE A 389 3.52 14.71 23.93
N GLN A 390 2.91 14.26 25.03
CA GLN A 390 2.97 14.97 26.30
C GLN A 390 4.40 14.93 26.86
N ARG A 391 4.99 16.10 27.15
CA ARG A 391 6.34 16.18 27.71
C ARG A 391 6.41 15.45 29.06
N GLY A 392 7.47 14.69 29.26
CA GLY A 392 7.69 13.89 30.47
C GLY A 392 6.84 12.62 30.57
N SER A 393 6.06 12.26 29.54
CA SER A 393 5.36 10.98 29.50
C SER A 393 6.29 9.84 29.06
N LYS A 394 6.00 8.62 29.53
CA LYS A 394 6.72 7.39 29.13
C LYS A 394 6.73 7.16 27.62
N THR A 395 5.69 7.61 26.92
CA THR A 395 5.59 7.52 25.46
C THR A 395 6.60 8.45 24.79
N THR A 396 6.70 9.68 25.30
CA THR A 396 7.61 10.70 24.77
C THR A 396 9.08 10.34 24.95
N ASP A 397 9.43 9.63 26.02
CA ASP A 397 10.79 9.15 26.26
C ASP A 397 11.26 8.16 25.19
N GLN A 398 10.32 7.50 24.50
CA GLN A 398 10.59 6.53 23.44
C GLN A 398 10.62 7.13 22.04
N LEU A 399 10.36 8.44 21.88
CA LEU A 399 10.30 9.10 20.57
C LEU A 399 11.64 9.03 19.82
N GLY A 400 12.78 9.09 20.55
CA GLY A 400 14.11 8.88 19.98
C GLY A 400 14.52 7.41 19.78
N GLY A 401 13.64 6.46 20.11
CA GLY A 401 13.81 5.02 19.91
C GLY A 401 13.06 4.48 18.69
N LYS A 402 12.78 3.18 18.65
CA LYS A 402 12.03 2.51 17.55
C LYS A 402 10.50 2.74 17.59
N LEU A 403 10.02 3.75 18.31
CA LEU A 403 8.57 3.96 18.51
C LEU A 403 7.85 4.32 17.20
N LEU A 404 8.44 5.23 16.43
CA LEU A 404 7.90 5.72 15.17
C LEU A 404 8.85 5.30 14.04
N MET A 405 8.38 4.47 13.13
CA MET A 405 9.19 3.98 12.01
C MET A 405 9.58 5.13 11.08
N ASN A 406 10.87 5.23 10.75
CA ASN A 406 11.42 6.31 9.91
C ASN A 406 11.22 7.74 10.48
N TYR A 407 11.08 7.88 11.80
CA TYR A 407 11.14 9.18 12.45
C TYR A 407 12.54 9.80 12.31
N GLN A 408 12.56 11.09 11.96
CA GLN A 408 13.76 11.79 11.49
C GLN A 408 14.35 12.74 12.54
N GLY A 409 13.80 12.75 13.76
CA GLY A 409 14.27 13.62 14.84
C GLY A 409 13.69 15.04 14.76
N GLU A 410 14.42 15.98 15.36
CA GLU A 410 14.00 17.36 15.55
C GLU A 410 14.34 18.24 14.34
N ARG A 411 13.41 19.12 13.96
CA ARG A 411 13.62 20.13 12.91
C ARG A 411 13.13 21.49 13.34
N LYS A 412 13.97 22.50 13.14
CA LYS A 412 13.62 23.90 13.37
C LYS A 412 12.73 24.42 12.24
N VAL A 413 11.66 25.13 12.59
CA VAL A 413 10.71 25.75 11.66
C VAL A 413 10.44 27.21 12.04
N PRO A 414 10.00 28.06 11.09
CA PRO A 414 9.61 29.42 11.38
C PRO A 414 8.61 29.51 12.53
N ALA A 415 8.81 30.48 13.44
CA ALA A 415 8.00 30.62 14.65
C ALA A 415 6.50 30.85 14.35
N SER A 416 6.14 31.38 13.18
CA SER A 416 4.75 31.49 12.72
C SER A 416 4.12 30.13 12.44
N ILE A 417 4.84 29.25 11.73
CA ILE A 417 4.38 27.89 11.40
C ILE A 417 4.27 27.05 12.68
N TYR A 418 5.26 27.14 13.58
CA TYR A 418 5.18 26.47 14.88
C TYR A 418 3.94 26.91 15.68
N ARG A 419 3.64 28.21 15.71
CA ARG A 419 2.45 28.73 16.40
C ARG A 419 1.16 28.20 15.78
N ASP A 420 1.11 28.06 14.46
CA ASP A 420 -0.05 27.52 13.77
C ASP A 420 -0.22 26.03 14.04
N VAL A 421 0.86 25.24 14.07
CA VAL A 421 0.84 23.84 14.53
C VAL A 421 0.21 23.73 15.93
N VAL A 422 0.68 24.54 16.88
CA VAL A 422 0.14 24.55 18.26
C VAL A 422 -1.34 24.95 18.28
N SER A 423 -1.69 26.04 17.58
CA SER A 423 -3.06 26.56 17.52
C SER A 423 -4.03 25.57 16.87
N THR A 424 -3.67 24.97 15.74
CA THR A 424 -4.45 23.94 15.06
C THR A 424 -4.67 22.75 15.98
N CYS A 425 -3.63 22.25 16.64
CA CYS A 425 -3.75 21.15 17.59
C CYS A 425 -4.70 21.46 18.75
N ALA A 426 -4.58 22.65 19.33
CA ALA A 426 -5.47 23.10 20.41
C ALA A 426 -6.93 23.17 19.93
N GLN A 427 -7.18 23.74 18.75
CA GLN A 427 -8.53 23.85 18.18
C GLN A 427 -9.12 22.49 17.82
N CYS A 428 -8.35 21.59 17.20
CA CYS A 428 -8.78 20.21 16.92
C CYS A 428 -9.19 19.45 18.20
N SER A 429 -8.58 19.79 19.34
CA SER A 429 -8.90 19.18 20.63
C SER A 429 -10.21 19.69 21.26
N THR A 430 -10.82 20.75 20.73
CA THR A 430 -12.06 21.32 21.29
C THR A 430 -13.34 20.62 20.82
N HIS A 431 -13.35 20.09 19.59
CA HIS A 431 -14.54 19.43 19.04
C HIS A 431 -14.16 18.41 17.94
N PRO A 432 -14.70 17.16 17.97
CA PRO A 432 -14.33 16.11 17.01
C PRO A 432 -14.42 16.50 15.53
N LEU A 433 -15.49 17.19 15.14
CA LEU A 433 -15.73 17.64 13.76
C LEU A 433 -14.71 18.67 13.23
N LEU A 434 -13.94 19.30 14.11
CA LEU A 434 -12.94 20.29 13.69
C LEU A 434 -11.63 19.64 13.24
N ASN A 435 -11.33 18.43 13.70
CA ASN A 435 -10.01 17.83 13.52
C ASN A 435 -9.59 17.76 12.04
N ARG A 436 -10.32 17.00 11.23
CA ARG A 436 -10.02 16.85 9.79
C ARG A 436 -10.17 18.15 9.03
N LYS A 437 -11.18 18.96 9.37
CA LYS A 437 -11.44 20.24 8.69
C LYS A 437 -10.25 21.18 8.81
N LEU A 438 -9.84 21.47 10.05
CA LEU A 438 -8.74 22.40 10.33
C LEU A 438 -7.39 21.82 9.85
N MET A 439 -7.22 20.50 9.92
CA MET A 439 -6.01 19.84 9.41
C MET A 439 -5.91 19.87 7.88
N THR A 440 -7.04 19.82 7.17
CA THR A 440 -7.07 20.02 5.72
C THR A 440 -6.69 21.45 5.37
N GLU A 441 -7.28 22.44 6.06
CA GLU A 441 -6.93 23.86 5.87
C GLU A 441 -5.46 24.15 6.19
N PHE A 442 -4.92 23.57 7.28
CA PHE A 442 -3.50 23.66 7.65
C PHE A 442 -2.60 23.01 6.60
N GLY A 443 -2.94 21.79 6.19
CA GLY A 443 -2.17 21.02 5.22
C GLY A 443 -2.06 21.72 3.88
N GLU A 444 -3.16 22.27 3.36
CA GLU A 444 -3.14 23.01 2.10
C GLU A 444 -2.38 24.34 2.22
N ARG A 445 -2.52 25.05 3.34
CA ARG A 445 -1.80 26.32 3.61
C ARG A 445 -0.28 26.15 3.59
N TYR A 446 0.22 25.03 4.11
CA TYR A 446 1.67 24.76 4.23
C TYR A 446 2.18 23.63 3.34
N LYS A 447 1.40 23.23 2.33
CA LYS A 447 1.72 22.13 1.42
C LYS A 447 3.13 22.24 0.84
N HIS A 448 3.46 23.39 0.24
CA HIS A 448 4.78 23.63 -0.34
C HIS A 448 5.90 23.63 0.70
N PHE A 449 5.68 24.23 1.87
CA PHE A 449 6.70 24.28 2.93
C PHE A 449 7.07 22.87 3.41
N PHE A 450 6.08 22.03 3.68
CA PHE A 450 6.34 20.67 4.15
C PHE A 450 6.79 19.72 3.03
N GLN A 451 6.37 19.93 1.78
CA GLN A 451 6.91 19.21 0.62
C GLN A 451 8.40 19.52 0.42
N GLU A 452 8.79 20.81 0.47
CA GLU A 452 10.19 21.23 0.45
C GLU A 452 10.99 20.66 1.62
N MET A 453 10.36 20.58 2.79
CA MET A 453 10.93 19.95 3.96
C MET A 453 11.29 18.50 3.63
N GLY A 454 10.37 17.75 3.03
CA GLY A 454 10.60 16.42 2.46
C GLY A 454 11.74 16.41 1.44
N THR A 455 11.75 17.30 0.44
CA THR A 455 12.72 17.29 -0.68
C THR A 455 14.16 17.63 -0.27
N LYS A 456 14.35 18.63 0.61
CA LYS A 456 15.67 19.05 1.13
C LYS A 456 16.37 17.99 1.98
N PHE A 457 15.71 16.86 2.22
CA PHE A 457 16.31 15.69 2.87
C PHE A 457 16.82 14.62 1.89
N TYR A 458 16.43 14.69 0.61
CA TYR A 458 16.90 13.76 -0.43
C TYR A 458 18.14 14.27 -1.18
N THR A 459 18.63 15.46 -0.84
CA THR A 459 19.98 15.99 -1.14
C THR A 459 20.85 15.89 0.11
#